data_AF-A0A3B9RBT2-F1
#
_entry.id   AF-A0A3B9RBT2-F1
#
_cell.length_a   1.000
_cell.length_b   1.000
_cell.length_c   1.000
_cell.angle_alpha   90.00
_cell.angle_beta   90.00
_cell.angle_gamma   90.00
#
_symmetry.space_group_name_H-M   'P 1'
#
loop_
_entity.id
_entity.type
_entity.pdbx_description
1 polymer ?
#
loop_
_entity_poly.entity_id
_entity_poly.type
_entity_poly.pdbx_seq_one_letter_code
_entity_poly.pdbx_strand_id
1 'polypeptide(L)' 'NKYFNGLQVKFSYAITCHKSQGGQWNTVFVEQPYLPNGIDKEYLRWLYTAVTRAKNKLYLIGFKDDFFLD' A
#
# COMPACT_ATOMS: atom_id res chain seq x y z
N ASN A 1 -22.13 4.66 29.53
CA ASN A 1 -21.58 3.63 28.61
C ASN A 1 -20.08 3.52 28.90
N LYS A 2 -19.59 2.34 29.32
CA LYS A 2 -18.24 2.13 29.90
C LYS A 2 -17.08 2.44 28.93
N TYR A 3 -17.36 2.47 27.63
CA TYR A 3 -16.36 2.71 26.58
C TYR A 3 -16.79 3.81 25.61
N PHE A 4 -17.63 4.75 26.06
CA PHE A 4 -17.98 5.91 25.25
C PHE A 4 -16.69 6.68 24.89
N ASN A 5 -16.42 6.87 23.60
CA ASN A 5 -15.19 7.45 23.04
C ASN A 5 -13.89 6.63 23.21
N GLY A 6 -13.96 5.33 23.51
CA GLY A 6 -12.77 4.47 23.51
C GLY A 6 -12.23 4.20 22.11
N LEU A 7 -10.92 4.40 21.89
CA LEU A 7 -10.25 4.08 20.62
C LEU A 7 -9.61 2.68 20.69
N GLN A 8 -9.95 1.80 19.75
CA GLN A 8 -9.27 0.52 19.59
C GLN A 8 -8.00 0.69 18.75
N VAL A 9 -6.85 0.65 19.42
CA VAL A 9 -5.54 0.74 18.75
C VAL A 9 -5.09 -0.67 18.34
N LYS A 10 -4.53 -0.80 17.13
CA LYS A 10 -3.91 -2.02 16.62
C LYS A 10 -2.48 -1.70 16.20
N PHE A 11 -1.53 -2.51 16.67
CA PHE A 11 -0.13 -2.44 16.24
C PHE A 11 0.08 -3.35 15.01
N SER A 12 0.88 -2.91 14.04
CA SER A 12 1.24 -3.70 12.87
C SER A 12 2.56 -3.21 12.27
N TYR A 13 3.40 -4.13 11.80
CA TYR A 13 4.63 -3.80 11.04
C TYR A 13 4.34 -3.45 9.58
N ALA A 14 3.29 -4.05 9.02
CA ALA A 14 2.79 -3.79 7.68
C ALA A 14 1.31 -3.45 7.73
N ILE A 15 0.85 -2.60 6.82
CA ILE A 15 -0.55 -2.21 6.70
C ILE A 15 -1.04 -2.47 5.27
N THR A 16 -2.31 -2.81 5.14
CA THR A 16 -2.92 -2.95 3.81
C THR A 16 -2.99 -1.59 3.13
N CYS A 17 -2.85 -1.55 1.79
CA CYS A 17 -2.90 -0.31 1.02
C CYS A 17 -4.17 0.51 1.33
N HIS A 18 -5.33 -0.12 1.43
CA HIS A 18 -6.58 0.54 1.81
C HIS A 18 -6.51 1.24 3.17
N LYS A 19 -5.90 0.60 4.18
CA LYS A 19 -5.73 1.22 5.51
C LYS A 19 -4.67 2.33 5.53
N SER A 20 -3.82 2.40 4.51
CA SER A 20 -2.80 3.44 4.36
C SER A 20 -3.34 4.73 3.71
N GLN A 21 -4.57 4.71 3.20
CA GLN A 21 -5.19 5.87 2.55
C GLN A 21 -5.24 7.07 3.50
N GLY A 22 -4.91 8.25 2.98
CA GLY A 22 -4.76 9.49 3.77
C GLY A 22 -3.41 9.63 4.48
N GLY A 23 -2.67 8.54 4.72
CA GLY A 23 -1.31 8.57 5.27
C GLY A 23 -0.24 8.77 4.20
N GLN A 24 0.90 9.34 4.58
CA GLN A 24 2.09 9.44 3.73
C GLN A 24 3.36 9.24 4.56
N TRP A 25 4.34 8.56 4.00
CA TRP A 25 5.60 8.21 4.68
C TRP A 25 6.82 8.56 3.81
N ASN A 26 7.95 8.85 4.43
CA ASN A 26 9.17 9.20 3.70
C ASN A 26 9.65 8.06 2.79
N THR A 27 9.57 6.83 3.28
CA THR A 27 9.98 5.61 2.56
C THR A 27 8.86 4.58 2.66
N VAL A 28 8.45 3.99 1.54
CA VAL A 28 7.43 2.95 1.48
C VAL A 28 7.96 1.73 0.73
N PHE A 29 7.63 0.55 1.22
CA PHE A 29 7.86 -0.73 0.56
C PHE A 29 6.49 -1.29 0.15
N VAL A 30 6.33 -1.65 -1.12
CA VAL A 30 5.11 -2.23 -1.67
C VAL A 30 5.45 -3.61 -2.21
N GLU A 31 4.81 -4.64 -1.65
CA GLU A 31 4.87 -6.00 -2.17
C GLU A 31 3.81 -6.17 -3.26
N GLN A 32 4.16 -6.83 -4.37
CA GLN A 32 3.20 -7.13 -5.42
C GLN A 32 2.16 -8.15 -4.91
N PRO A 33 0.84 -7.83 -4.99
CA PRO A 33 -0.20 -8.77 -4.60
C PRO A 33 -0.30 -9.92 -5.61
N TYR A 34 -0.88 -11.04 -5.18
CA TYR A 34 -1.21 -12.13 -6.08
C TYR A 34 -2.33 -11.71 -7.06
N LEU A 35 -2.06 -11.81 -8.36
CA LEU A 35 -2.96 -11.41 -9.44
C LEU A 35 -3.36 -12.61 -10.30
N PRO A 36 -4.38 -13.40 -9.91
CA PRO A 36 -4.78 -14.60 -10.65
C PRO A 36 -5.30 -14.28 -12.06
N ASN A 37 -5.91 -13.11 -12.23
CA ASN A 37 -6.49 -12.65 -13.49
C ASN A 37 -5.58 -11.65 -14.24
N GLY A 38 -4.34 -11.47 -13.76
CA GLY A 38 -3.41 -10.48 -14.29
C GLY A 38 -3.70 -9.05 -13.83
N ILE A 39 -3.11 -8.09 -14.56
CA ILE A 39 -3.24 -6.65 -14.30
C ILE A 39 -4.60 -6.18 -14.82
N ASP A 40 -5.43 -5.66 -13.92
CA ASP A 40 -6.70 -5.04 -14.26
C ASP A 40 -6.76 -3.56 -13.82
N LYS A 41 -7.87 -2.89 -14.14
CA LYS A 41 -8.07 -1.48 -13.81
C LYS A 41 -8.10 -1.22 -12.30
N GLU A 42 -8.60 -2.17 -11.52
CA GLU A 42 -8.68 -2.03 -10.06
C GLU A 42 -7.30 -2.13 -9.42
N TYR A 43 -6.49 -3.08 -9.87
CA TYR A 43 -5.10 -3.22 -9.50
C TYR A 43 -4.29 -1.97 -9.81
N LEU A 44 -4.47 -1.36 -10.99
CA LEU A 44 -3.78 -0.11 -11.34
C LEU A 44 -4.15 1.04 -10.40
N ARG A 45 -5.42 1.15 -9.99
CA ARG A 45 -5.86 2.15 -8.99
C ARG A 45 -5.30 1.87 -7.60
N TRP A 46 -5.25 0.60 -7.22
CA TRP A 46 -4.63 0.16 -5.98
C TRP A 46 -3.13 0.49 -5.96
N LEU A 47 -2.43 0.23 -7.06
CA LEU A 47 -1.00 0.50 -7.21
C LEU A 47 -0.72 2.00 -7.18
N TYR A 48 -1.51 2.82 -7.89
CA TYR A 48 -1.44 4.28 -7.81
C TYR A 48 -1.60 4.77 -6.36
N THR A 49 -2.55 4.20 -5.63
CA THR A 49 -2.75 4.53 -4.21
C THR A 49 -1.51 4.18 -3.38
N ALA A 50 -0.95 2.98 -3.58
CA ALA A 50 0.24 2.50 -2.88
C ALA A 50 1.46 3.39 -3.17
N VAL A 51 1.70 3.70 -4.44
CA VAL A 51 2.80 4.56 -4.92
C VAL A 51 2.72 5.95 -4.29
N THR A 52 1.53 6.58 -4.27
CA THR A 52 1.35 7.93 -3.72
C THR A 52 1.44 8.01 -2.19
N ARG A 53 1.60 6.87 -1.49
CA ARG A 53 1.90 6.87 -0.05
C ARG A 53 3.36 7.26 0.22
N ALA A 54 4.26 7.08 -0.75
CA ALA A 54 5.67 7.44 -0.64
C ALA A 54 5.88 8.93 -0.90
N LYS A 55 6.64 9.61 -0.04
CA LYS A 55 7.07 11.00 -0.26
C LYS A 55 8.41 11.10 -0.98
N ASN A 56 9.40 10.29 -0.57
CA ASN A 56 10.78 10.42 -1.05
C ASN A 56 11.29 9.15 -1.74
N LYS A 57 11.04 7.97 -1.14
CA LYS A 57 11.54 6.69 -1.67
C LYS A 57 10.44 5.64 -1.70
N LEU A 58 10.36 4.92 -2.81
CA LEU A 58 9.46 3.79 -2.99
C LEU A 58 10.28 2.58 -3.42
N TYR A 59 10.07 1.46 -2.74
CA TYR A 59 10.62 0.16 -3.12
C TYR A 59 9.49 -0.76 -3.55
N LEU A 60 9.59 -1.30 -4.76
CA LEU A 60 8.63 -2.25 -5.33
C LEU A 60 9.25 -3.65 -5.23
N ILE A 61 8.68 -4.50 -4.37
CA ILE A 61 9.19 -5.85 -4.08
C ILE A 61 8.34 -6.89 -4.82
N GLY A 62 9.01 -7.78 -5.56
CA GLY A 62 8.34 -8.86 -6.29
C GLY A 62 7.69 -8.44 -7.60
N PHE A 63 7.88 -7.19 -8.03
CA PHE A 63 7.46 -6.72 -9.35
C PHE A 63 8.42 -7.24 -10.43
N LYS A 64 7.88 -7.56 -11.61
CA LYS A 64 8.67 -7.96 -12.78
C LYS A 64 9.47 -6.77 -13.32
N ASP A 65 10.58 -7.06 -13.99
CA ASP A 65 11.47 -6.05 -14.58
C ASP A 65 10.74 -5.15 -15.58
N ASP A 66 9.71 -5.66 -16.29
CA ASP A 66 8.85 -4.90 -17.20
C ASP A 66 8.14 -3.68 -16.54
N PHE A 67 8.08 -3.60 -15.21
CA PHE A 67 7.55 -2.43 -14.49
C PHE A 67 8.55 -1.27 -14.38
N PHE A 68 9.81 -1.49 -14.74
CA PHE A 68 10.88 -0.52 -14.69
C PHE A 68 11.31 -0.15 -16.11
N LEU A 69 11.55 1.12 -16.35
CA LEU A 69 12.16 1.58 -17.60
C LEU A 69 13.66 1.27 -17.54
N ASP A 70 14.23 0.83 -18.66
CA ASP A 70 15.68 0.66 -18.83
C ASP A 70 16.47 1.95 -18.58
#